data_AF-A0AAD3AZN9-F1
#
_entry.id   AF-A0AAD3AZN9-F1
#
_cell.length_a   1.000
_cell.length_b   1.000
_cell.length_c   1.000
_cell.angle_alpha   90.00
_cell.angle_beta   90.00
_cell.angle_gamma   90.00
#
_symmetry.space_group_name_H-M   'P 1'
#
loop_
_entity.id
_entity.type
_entity.pdbx_description
1 polymer ?
#
loop_
_entity_poly.entity_id
_entity_poly.type
_entity_poly.pdbx_seq_one_letter_code
_entity_poly.pdbx_strand_id
1 'polypeptide(L)'
;MLGTITIFYLSLLLTGNSIVSAESCQKFFVTARDGYVNIRSSPQIQGNNVIATLPSGSSVQLSERYQKWLKIKLPLAGWLAGSQISRISCDQGRDLLIELGLPTIIKLGKKAAIGYQKDAETLVKMSPYIDGIVEENYAGVIVQWANQNPKFLVAILDRQSPTIRRAVLSSLDFGLGTNTNERQNLEKFMQNISPKSLTYVDWYRRNPVYP
;
A
#
# COMPACT_ATOMS: atom_id res chain seq x y z
N MET A 1 -11.76 -86.65 7.36
CA MET A 1 -11.38 -85.42 8.09
C MET A 1 -11.13 -84.34 7.06
N LEU A 2 -12.04 -83.37 6.95
CA LEU A 2 -11.94 -82.24 6.02
C LEU A 2 -11.15 -81.12 6.72
N GLY A 3 -10.02 -80.72 6.16
CA GLY A 3 -9.25 -79.55 6.59
C GLY A 3 -9.36 -78.45 5.54
N THR A 4 -10.17 -77.42 5.81
CA THR A 4 -10.25 -76.22 4.98
C THR A 4 -9.05 -75.32 5.25
N ILE A 5 -8.22 -75.06 4.23
CA ILE A 5 -7.15 -74.06 4.29
C ILE A 5 -7.72 -72.73 3.79
N THR A 6 -7.84 -71.76 4.69
CA THR A 6 -8.29 -70.40 4.38
C THR A 6 -7.10 -69.58 3.90
N ILE A 7 -7.07 -69.21 2.61
CA ILE A 7 -6.05 -68.31 2.05
C ILE A 7 -6.52 -66.87 2.26
N PHE A 8 -5.84 -66.13 3.14
CA PHE A 8 -6.03 -64.69 3.28
C PHE A 8 -5.29 -63.96 2.16
N TYR A 9 -6.03 -63.37 1.23
CA TYR A 9 -5.49 -62.38 0.31
C TYR A 9 -5.27 -61.07 1.06
N LEU A 10 -4.02 -60.74 1.36
CA LEU A 10 -3.63 -59.42 1.86
C LEU A 10 -3.61 -58.45 0.66
N SER A 11 -4.75 -57.84 0.36
CA SER A 11 -4.84 -56.74 -0.61
C SER A 11 -4.20 -55.49 -0.02
N LEU A 12 -2.93 -55.26 -0.33
CA LEU A 12 -2.22 -54.03 -0.02
C LEU A 12 -2.78 -52.90 -0.89
N LEU A 13 -3.75 -52.15 -0.35
CA LEU A 13 -4.21 -50.90 -0.96
C LEU A 13 -3.08 -49.88 -0.87
N LEU A 14 -2.32 -49.70 -1.94
CA LEU A 14 -1.52 -48.51 -2.17
C LEU A 14 -2.48 -47.32 -2.28
N THR A 15 -2.79 -46.69 -1.15
CA THR A 15 -3.39 -45.37 -1.14
C THR A 15 -2.39 -44.46 -1.84
N GLY A 16 -2.67 -44.09 -3.09
CA GLY A 16 -1.88 -43.08 -3.78
C GLY A 16 -1.89 -41.82 -2.92
N ASN A 17 -0.73 -41.49 -2.34
CA ASN A 17 -0.48 -40.16 -1.82
C ASN A 17 -0.60 -39.23 -3.03
N SER A 18 -1.78 -38.66 -3.22
CA SER A 18 -1.90 -37.45 -4.01
C SER A 18 -1.08 -36.41 -3.28
N ILE A 19 0.17 -36.24 -3.70
CA ILE A 19 0.97 -35.09 -3.35
C ILE A 19 0.21 -33.94 -4.00
N VAL A 20 -0.71 -33.33 -3.24
CA VAL A 20 -1.27 -32.04 -3.60
C VAL A 20 -0.07 -31.13 -3.66
N SER A 21 0.45 -30.89 -4.87
CA SER A 21 1.38 -29.81 -5.10
C SER A 21 0.66 -28.57 -4.59
N ALA A 22 1.11 -28.03 -3.46
CA ALA A 22 0.66 -26.73 -3.02
C ALA A 22 0.92 -25.79 -4.19
N GLU A 23 -0.15 -25.33 -4.84
CA GLU A 23 -0.03 -24.45 -5.99
C GLU A 23 0.77 -23.23 -5.55
N SER A 24 2.00 -23.10 -6.07
CA SER A 24 2.88 -22.04 -5.64
C SER A 24 2.25 -20.71 -6.07
N CYS A 25 1.83 -19.89 -5.10
CA CYS A 25 1.20 -18.61 -5.37
C CYS A 25 2.14 -17.75 -6.24
N GLN A 26 1.70 -17.41 -7.46
CA GLN A 26 2.41 -16.52 -8.38
C GLN A 26 1.48 -15.42 -8.90
N LYS A 27 1.90 -14.17 -8.76
CA LYS A 27 1.16 -12.99 -9.21
C LYS A 27 2.10 -11.99 -9.88
N PHE A 28 1.54 -10.95 -10.48
CA PHE A 28 2.32 -9.80 -10.94
C PHE A 28 2.56 -8.86 -9.76
N PHE A 29 3.82 -8.51 -9.53
CA PHE A 29 4.23 -7.62 -8.46
C PHE A 29 5.05 -6.46 -9.00
N VAL A 30 5.01 -5.33 -8.29
CA VAL A 30 5.91 -4.20 -8.51
C VAL A 30 7.33 -4.60 -8.13
N THR A 31 8.27 -4.47 -9.06
CA THR A 31 9.69 -4.83 -8.92
C THR A 31 10.62 -3.64 -9.17
N ALA A 32 10.12 -2.42 -8.94
CA ALA A 32 10.86 -1.20 -9.16
C ALA A 32 12.10 -1.11 -8.23
N ARG A 33 13.27 -0.88 -8.81
CA ARG A 33 14.54 -0.79 -8.06
C ARG A 33 14.60 0.41 -7.12
N ASP A 34 13.92 1.50 -7.47
CA ASP A 34 13.82 2.70 -6.64
C ASP A 34 12.77 2.57 -5.52
N GLY A 35 12.16 1.38 -5.38
CA GLY A 35 11.25 1.02 -4.29
C GLY A 35 9.78 1.38 -4.50
N TYR A 36 9.43 2.00 -5.62
CA TYR A 36 8.04 2.28 -5.99
C TYR A 36 7.84 2.48 -7.50
N VAL A 37 6.58 2.42 -7.94
CA VAL A 37 6.14 2.76 -9.30
C VAL A 37 5.04 3.81 -9.29
N ASN A 38 5.09 4.73 -10.25
CA ASN A 38 4.02 5.68 -10.51
C ASN A 38 2.94 5.04 -11.38
N ILE A 39 1.69 5.15 -10.95
CA ILE A 39 0.51 4.78 -11.73
C ILE A 39 -0.05 6.05 -12.37
N ARG A 40 -0.28 5.99 -13.68
CA ARG A 40 -0.63 7.15 -14.51
C ARG A 40 -2.00 7.00 -15.17
N SER A 41 -2.66 8.12 -15.43
CA SER A 41 -3.96 8.13 -16.13
C SER A 41 -3.84 7.80 -17.63
N SER A 42 -2.66 7.96 -18.22
CA SER A 42 -2.38 7.67 -19.63
C SER A 42 -0.96 7.07 -19.80
N PRO A 43 -0.70 6.30 -20.88
CA PRO A 43 0.59 5.63 -21.12
C PRO A 43 1.65 6.59 -21.65
N GLN A 44 1.98 7.61 -20.86
CA GLN A 44 2.97 8.64 -21.16
C GLN A 44 3.52 9.27 -19.88
N ILE A 45 4.71 9.87 -19.95
CA ILE A 45 5.28 10.61 -18.82
C ILE A 45 4.88 12.08 -18.94
N GLN A 46 4.03 12.54 -18.01
CA GLN A 46 3.66 13.94 -17.85
C GLN A 46 3.67 14.31 -16.36
N GLY A 47 3.81 15.60 -16.04
CA GLY A 47 3.93 16.04 -14.64
C GLY A 47 2.67 15.81 -13.81
N ASN A 48 1.49 16.00 -14.40
CA ASN A 48 0.19 15.98 -13.73
C ASN A 48 -0.61 14.69 -13.94
N ASN A 49 -0.04 13.67 -14.60
CA ASN A 49 -0.78 12.45 -14.91
C ASN A 49 -0.50 11.29 -13.95
N VAL A 50 0.30 11.48 -12.88
CA VAL A 50 0.49 10.50 -11.80
C VAL A 50 -0.70 10.56 -10.84
N ILE A 51 -1.52 9.51 -10.85
CA ILE A 51 -2.76 9.42 -10.09
C ILE A 51 -2.62 8.61 -8.80
N ALA A 52 -1.61 7.74 -8.72
CA ALA A 52 -1.32 6.90 -7.57
C ALA A 52 0.14 6.44 -7.62
N THR A 53 0.62 5.91 -6.51
CA THR A 53 1.94 5.31 -6.39
C THR A 53 1.80 3.97 -5.68
N LEU A 54 2.52 2.94 -6.13
CA LEU A 54 2.55 1.64 -5.46
C LEU A 54 3.99 1.33 -5.02
N PRO A 55 4.23 0.90 -3.77
CA PRO A 55 5.54 0.43 -3.37
C PRO A 55 5.94 -0.86 -4.11
N SER A 56 7.24 -1.12 -4.19
CA SER A 56 7.75 -2.45 -4.62
C SER A 56 7.19 -3.52 -3.70
N GLY A 57 6.87 -4.68 -4.27
CA GLY A 57 6.16 -5.76 -3.59
C GLY A 57 4.62 -5.62 -3.56
N SER A 58 4.04 -4.52 -4.06
CA SER A 58 2.59 -4.47 -4.29
C SER A 58 2.15 -5.42 -5.41
N SER A 59 1.13 -6.23 -5.14
CA SER A 59 0.49 -7.07 -6.16
C SER A 59 -0.38 -6.22 -7.08
N VAL A 60 -0.36 -6.53 -8.38
CA VAL A 60 -1.21 -5.89 -9.39
C VAL A 60 -1.90 -6.92 -10.26
N GLN A 61 -3.01 -6.53 -10.88
CA GLN A 61 -3.65 -7.33 -11.92
C GLN A 61 -3.59 -6.58 -13.24
N LEU A 62 -2.92 -7.17 -14.23
CA LEU A 62 -2.80 -6.60 -15.57
C LEU A 62 -4.12 -6.71 -16.34
N SER A 63 -4.37 -5.75 -17.22
CA SER A 63 -5.53 -5.73 -18.12
C SER A 63 -5.15 -5.52 -19.58
N GLU A 64 -4.12 -4.71 -19.86
CA GLU A 64 -3.77 -4.31 -21.23
C GLU A 64 -2.26 -4.05 -21.35
N ARG A 65 -1.71 -4.19 -22.55
CA ARG A 65 -0.35 -3.77 -22.89
C ARG A 65 -0.41 -2.79 -24.06
N TYR A 66 0.31 -1.68 -23.92
CA TYR A 66 0.49 -0.70 -24.99
C TYR A 66 1.97 -0.29 -25.05
N GLN A 67 2.70 -0.79 -26.06
CA GLN A 67 4.14 -0.58 -26.18
C GLN A 67 4.88 -0.97 -24.89
N LYS A 68 5.62 -0.03 -24.27
CA LYS A 68 6.35 -0.20 -23.01
C LYS A 68 5.49 -0.02 -21.75
N TRP A 69 4.20 0.26 -21.92
CA TRP A 69 3.26 0.48 -20.83
C TRP A 69 2.39 -0.75 -20.60
N LEU A 70 2.09 -0.98 -19.33
CA LEU A 70 1.09 -1.95 -18.90
C LEU A 70 -0.04 -1.20 -18.22
N LYS A 71 -1.27 -1.61 -18.52
CA LYS A 71 -2.45 -1.18 -17.80
C LYS A 71 -2.77 -2.20 -16.72
N ILE A 72 -3.09 -1.72 -15.54
CA ILE A 72 -3.59 -2.51 -14.42
C ILE A 72 -5.08 -2.24 -14.21
N LYS A 73 -5.78 -3.18 -13.60
CA LYS A 73 -7.17 -3.03 -13.14
C LYS A 73 -7.32 -3.11 -11.62
N LEU A 74 -6.35 -3.70 -10.93
CA LEU A 74 -6.25 -3.73 -9.47
C LEU A 74 -4.81 -3.34 -9.03
N PRO A 75 -4.65 -2.63 -7.89
CA PRO A 75 -5.70 -2.17 -6.98
C PRO A 75 -6.47 -0.93 -7.47
N LEU A 76 -5.98 -0.28 -8.53
CA LEU A 76 -6.71 0.75 -9.29
C LEU A 76 -6.51 0.55 -10.79
N ALA A 77 -7.33 1.21 -11.60
CA ALA A 77 -7.13 1.27 -13.04
C ALA A 77 -6.13 2.36 -13.43
N GLY A 78 -5.07 2.00 -14.16
CA GLY A 78 -4.07 2.97 -14.61
C GLY A 78 -2.90 2.34 -15.35
N TRP A 79 -1.96 3.17 -15.78
CA TRP A 79 -0.81 2.79 -16.60
C TRP A 79 0.50 2.89 -15.82
N LEU A 80 1.40 1.94 -16.02
CA LEU A 80 2.73 1.92 -15.42
C LEU A 80 3.77 1.48 -16.44
N ALA A 81 5.05 1.71 -16.14
CA ALA A 81 6.15 1.23 -16.98
C ALA A 81 6.28 -0.30 -16.83
N GLY A 82 6.17 -1.03 -17.93
CA GLY A 82 6.19 -2.50 -17.93
C GLY A 82 7.51 -3.10 -17.42
N SER A 83 8.60 -2.34 -17.42
CA SER A 83 9.90 -2.75 -16.87
C SER A 83 9.96 -2.78 -15.34
N GLN A 84 8.90 -2.34 -14.66
CA GLN A 84 8.82 -2.28 -13.19
C GLN A 84 7.84 -3.30 -12.61
N ILE A 85 7.41 -4.29 -13.41
CA ILE A 85 6.52 -5.37 -12.98
C ILE A 85 7.10 -6.71 -13.44
N SER A 86 7.04 -7.71 -12.56
CA SER A 86 7.40 -9.09 -12.88
C SER A 86 6.35 -10.07 -12.35
N ARG A 87 6.18 -11.21 -13.02
CA ARG A 87 5.44 -12.35 -12.46
C ARG A 87 6.41 -13.15 -11.59
N ILE A 88 6.18 -13.18 -10.29
CA ILE A 88 7.05 -13.79 -9.28
C ILE A 88 6.22 -14.52 -8.23
N SER A 89 6.86 -15.29 -7.34
CA SER A 89 6.16 -15.94 -6.24
C SER A 89 5.63 -14.90 -5.23
N CYS A 90 4.59 -15.26 -4.49
CA CYS A 90 4.03 -14.39 -3.47
C CYS A 90 5.00 -14.16 -2.30
N ASP A 91 5.88 -15.11 -1.99
CA ASP A 91 6.97 -14.91 -1.04
C ASP A 91 7.96 -13.85 -1.54
N GLN A 92 8.43 -13.95 -2.79
CA GLN A 92 9.29 -12.93 -3.38
C GLN A 92 8.63 -11.56 -3.42
N GLY A 93 7.32 -11.50 -3.67
CA GLY A 93 6.53 -10.26 -3.59
C GLY A 93 6.52 -9.65 -2.18
N ARG A 94 6.32 -10.48 -1.15
CA ARG A 94 6.41 -10.06 0.26
C ARG A 94 7.82 -9.58 0.60
N ASP A 95 8.85 -10.31 0.19
CA ASP A 95 10.24 -9.97 0.47
C ASP A 95 10.61 -8.62 -0.18
N LEU A 96 10.19 -8.37 -1.42
CA LEU A 96 10.34 -7.05 -2.06
C LEU A 96 9.63 -5.91 -1.31
N LEU A 97 8.46 -6.18 -0.72
CA LEU A 97 7.75 -5.18 0.07
C LEU A 97 8.54 -4.83 1.34
N ILE A 98 9.14 -5.82 2.00
CA ILE A 98 9.94 -5.62 3.22
C ILE A 98 11.30 -4.98 2.89
N GLU A 99 11.98 -5.46 1.85
CA GLU A 99 13.36 -5.07 1.54
C GLU A 99 13.48 -3.76 0.77
N LEU A 100 12.47 -3.41 -0.05
CA LEU A 100 12.50 -2.20 -0.87
C LEU A 100 11.32 -1.26 -0.60
N GLY A 101 10.08 -1.80 -0.55
CA GLY A 101 8.88 -1.00 -0.39
C GLY A 101 8.86 -0.22 0.93
N LEU A 102 8.99 -0.92 2.05
CA LEU A 102 8.95 -0.36 3.40
C LEU A 102 10.08 0.66 3.67
N PRO A 103 11.36 0.36 3.38
CA PRO A 103 12.43 1.37 3.51
C PRO A 103 12.17 2.62 2.69
N THR A 104 11.53 2.47 1.53
CA THR A 104 11.17 3.59 0.67
C THR A 104 10.05 4.45 1.27
N ILE A 105 9.00 3.83 1.83
CA ILE A 105 7.95 4.53 2.59
C ILE A 105 8.58 5.36 3.72
N ILE A 106 9.47 4.76 4.51
CA ILE A 106 10.16 5.44 5.63
C ILE A 106 11.01 6.60 5.12
N LYS A 107 11.78 6.39 4.05
CA LYS A 107 12.63 7.42 3.43
C LYS A 107 11.80 8.60 2.92
N LEU A 108 10.72 8.33 2.19
CA LEU A 108 9.80 9.35 1.68
C LEU A 108 9.18 10.12 2.85
N GLY A 109 8.79 9.44 3.92
CA GLY A 109 8.31 10.01 5.18
C GLY A 109 9.25 11.05 5.77
N LYS A 110 10.51 10.67 5.99
CA LYS A 110 11.55 11.55 6.53
C LYS A 110 11.76 12.79 5.65
N LYS A 111 11.73 12.61 4.33
CA LYS A 111 11.86 13.72 3.36
C LYS A 111 10.62 14.61 3.36
N ALA A 112 9.43 14.04 3.43
CA ALA A 112 8.18 14.79 3.52
C ALA A 112 8.13 15.66 4.78
N ALA A 113 8.53 15.12 5.92
CA ALA A 113 8.54 15.84 7.20
C ALA A 113 9.39 17.12 7.18
N ILE A 114 10.49 17.12 6.42
CA ILE A 114 11.38 18.30 6.29
C ILE A 114 11.08 19.14 5.03
N GLY A 115 9.95 18.93 4.35
CA GLY A 115 9.46 19.83 3.31
C GLY A 115 9.75 19.45 1.86
N TYR A 116 10.26 18.25 1.58
CA TYR A 116 10.50 17.82 0.19
C TYR A 116 9.19 17.47 -0.52
N GLN A 117 8.71 18.37 -1.38
CA GLN A 117 7.40 18.28 -2.03
C GLN A 117 7.19 17.02 -2.89
N LYS A 118 8.16 16.63 -3.72
CA LYS A 118 7.99 15.45 -4.59
C LYS A 118 7.89 14.16 -3.77
N ASP A 119 8.70 14.02 -2.73
CA ASP A 119 8.68 12.88 -1.82
C ASP A 119 7.36 12.82 -1.04
N ALA A 120 6.90 13.96 -0.54
CA ALA A 120 5.61 14.12 0.12
C ALA A 120 4.43 13.72 -0.77
N GLU A 121 4.37 14.23 -2.00
CA GLU A 121 3.33 13.87 -2.97
C GLU A 121 3.38 12.39 -3.36
N THR A 122 4.58 11.82 -3.48
CA THR A 122 4.78 10.40 -3.77
C THR A 122 4.24 9.53 -2.63
N LEU A 123 4.56 9.88 -1.37
CA LEU A 123 4.13 9.17 -0.18
C LEU A 123 2.61 9.17 -0.03
N VAL A 124 1.97 10.34 -0.07
CA VAL A 124 0.51 10.43 0.13
C VAL A 124 -0.26 9.67 -0.96
N LYS A 125 0.25 9.65 -2.20
CA LYS A 125 -0.33 8.88 -3.31
C LYS A 125 -0.24 7.36 -3.15
N MET A 126 0.59 6.86 -2.22
CA MET A 126 0.61 5.44 -1.84
C MET A 126 -0.52 5.08 -0.89
N SER A 127 -0.99 6.03 -0.07
CA SER A 127 -1.88 5.77 1.07
C SER A 127 -3.11 4.90 0.81
N PRO A 128 -3.85 5.01 -0.31
CA PRO A 128 -5.04 4.17 -0.49
C PRO A 128 -4.72 2.69 -0.75
N TYR A 129 -3.43 2.38 -0.95
CA TYR A 129 -2.93 1.08 -1.40
C TYR A 129 -1.87 0.51 -0.46
N ILE A 130 -1.70 1.12 0.72
CA ILE A 130 -0.94 0.54 1.82
C ILE A 130 -1.92 -0.31 2.64
N ASP A 131 -1.50 -1.54 2.95
CA ASP A 131 -2.22 -2.46 3.81
C ASP A 131 -1.25 -3.43 4.50
N GLY A 132 -1.80 -4.28 5.36
CA GLY A 132 -1.07 -5.40 5.97
C GLY A 132 0.20 -4.98 6.72
N ILE A 133 1.32 -5.65 6.42
CA ILE A 133 2.59 -5.56 7.17
C ILE A 133 3.20 -4.15 7.19
N VAL A 134 2.85 -3.29 6.24
CA VAL A 134 3.42 -1.93 6.13
C VAL A 134 2.50 -0.82 6.64
N GLU A 135 1.22 -1.11 6.94
CA GLU A 135 0.26 -0.07 7.36
C GLU A 135 0.68 0.62 8.65
N GLU A 136 1.11 -0.13 9.67
CA GLU A 136 1.56 0.45 10.94
C GLU A 136 2.78 1.37 10.76
N ASN A 137 3.71 0.96 9.89
CA ASN A 137 4.89 1.76 9.56
C ASN A 137 4.51 3.04 8.81
N TYR A 138 3.58 2.93 7.86
CA TYR A 138 3.07 4.09 7.14
C TYR A 138 2.34 5.07 8.08
N ALA A 139 1.48 4.56 8.97
CA ALA A 139 0.81 5.37 9.98
C ALA A 139 1.82 6.11 10.88
N GLY A 140 2.84 5.40 11.39
CA GLY A 140 3.91 6.01 12.18
C GLY A 140 4.68 7.10 11.42
N VAL A 141 4.95 6.88 10.13
CA VAL A 141 5.56 7.88 9.24
C VAL A 141 4.69 9.14 9.11
N ILE A 142 3.39 8.97 8.90
CA ILE A 142 2.46 10.10 8.74
C ILE A 142 2.26 10.85 10.06
N VAL A 143 2.21 10.15 11.20
CA VAL A 143 2.20 10.76 12.54
C VAL A 143 3.47 11.59 12.77
N GLN A 144 4.64 11.02 12.47
CA GLN A 144 5.90 11.73 12.60
C GLN A 144 5.92 13.01 11.76
N TRP A 145 5.45 12.94 10.52
CA TRP A 145 5.34 14.13 9.66
C TRP A 145 4.35 15.14 10.26
N ALA A 146 3.15 14.71 10.67
CA ALA A 146 2.16 15.59 11.27
C ALA A 146 2.71 16.33 12.50
N ASN A 147 3.51 15.66 13.34
CA ASN A 147 4.14 16.29 14.50
C ASN A 147 5.26 17.27 14.13
N GLN A 148 6.07 16.95 13.12
CA GLN A 148 7.22 17.77 12.75
C GLN A 148 6.85 18.97 11.88
N ASN A 149 5.90 18.81 10.97
CA ASN A 149 5.54 19.83 9.99
C ASN A 149 4.07 19.74 9.56
N PRO A 150 3.12 19.99 10.48
CA PRO A 150 1.69 19.83 10.23
C PRO A 150 1.17 20.78 9.14
N LYS A 151 1.72 21.99 9.06
CA LYS A 151 1.37 22.98 8.02
C LYS A 151 1.67 22.47 6.63
N PHE A 152 2.83 21.85 6.44
CA PHE A 152 3.20 21.29 5.14
C PHE A 152 2.37 20.05 4.80
N LEU A 153 2.09 19.18 5.77
CA LEU A 153 1.19 18.03 5.58
C LEU A 153 -0.17 18.49 5.05
N VAL A 154 -0.81 19.46 5.72
CA VAL A 154 -2.11 20.01 5.27
C VAL A 154 -2.02 20.61 3.86
N ALA A 155 -0.96 21.39 3.57
CA ALA A 155 -0.78 21.98 2.25
C ALA A 155 -0.65 20.93 1.13
N ILE A 156 -0.02 19.78 1.41
CA ILE A 156 0.08 18.67 0.46
C ILE A 156 -1.29 18.00 0.29
N LEU A 157 -1.99 17.71 1.38
CA LEU A 157 -3.28 17.01 1.37
C LEU A 157 -4.40 17.82 0.72
N ASP A 158 -4.42 19.14 0.90
CA ASP A 158 -5.40 20.03 0.27
C ASP A 158 -5.34 20.00 -1.27
N ARG A 159 -4.20 19.60 -1.84
CA ARG A 159 -4.00 19.44 -3.29
C ARG A 159 -4.33 18.04 -3.81
N GLN A 160 -4.57 17.08 -2.92
CA GLN A 160 -4.84 15.69 -3.32
C GLN A 160 -6.32 15.44 -3.59
N SER A 161 -6.60 14.35 -4.30
CA SER A 161 -7.97 13.84 -4.47
C SER A 161 -8.59 13.50 -3.10
N PRO A 162 -9.93 13.51 -2.98
CA PRO A 162 -10.61 13.08 -1.76
C PRO A 162 -10.21 11.66 -1.31
N THR A 163 -9.99 10.75 -2.26
CA THR A 163 -9.55 9.37 -1.97
C THR A 163 -8.21 9.35 -1.25
N ILE A 164 -7.20 10.02 -1.81
CA ILE A 164 -5.87 10.07 -1.22
C ILE A 164 -5.92 10.78 0.14
N ARG A 165 -6.53 11.97 0.19
CA ARG A 165 -6.59 12.75 1.43
C ARG A 165 -7.25 11.97 2.56
N ARG A 166 -8.40 11.33 2.30
CA ARG A 166 -9.11 10.55 3.33
C ARG A 166 -8.36 9.30 3.75
N ALA A 167 -7.61 8.66 2.85
CA ALA A 167 -6.76 7.53 3.18
C ALA A 167 -5.62 7.95 4.12
N VAL A 168 -4.88 9.02 3.79
CA VAL A 168 -3.85 9.57 4.69
C VAL A 168 -4.43 9.94 6.05
N LEU A 169 -5.57 10.63 6.08
CA LEU A 169 -6.22 11.01 7.35
C LEU A 169 -6.70 9.77 8.13
N SER A 170 -7.03 8.66 7.47
CA SER A 170 -7.35 7.39 8.13
C SER A 170 -6.14 6.81 8.85
N SER A 171 -5.00 6.71 8.17
CA SER A 171 -3.78 6.18 8.76
C SER A 171 -3.23 7.11 9.85
N LEU A 172 -3.36 8.43 9.67
CA LEU A 172 -3.01 9.41 10.71
C LEU A 172 -3.88 9.24 11.96
N ASP A 173 -5.20 9.14 11.78
CA ASP A 173 -6.15 8.92 12.86
C ASP A 173 -5.83 7.64 13.66
N PHE A 174 -5.59 6.54 12.94
CA PHE A 174 -5.14 5.27 13.51
C PHE A 174 -3.83 5.43 14.28
N GLY A 175 -2.80 6.01 13.66
CA GLY A 175 -1.47 6.13 14.26
C GLY A 175 -1.41 7.07 15.47
N LEU A 176 -2.29 8.06 15.55
CA LEU A 176 -2.36 8.97 16.69
C LEU A 176 -2.98 8.33 17.94
N GLY A 177 -3.78 7.26 17.80
CA GLY A 177 -4.60 6.74 18.89
C GLY A 177 -5.64 7.77 19.35
N THR A 178 -6.25 7.62 20.53
CA THR A 178 -7.38 8.47 20.99
C THR A 178 -7.06 9.50 22.07
N ASN A 179 -6.01 9.28 22.88
CA ASN A 179 -5.70 10.16 24.01
C ASN A 179 -4.18 10.35 24.16
N THR A 180 -3.55 10.81 23.07
CA THR A 180 -2.11 11.07 23.00
C THR A 180 -1.84 12.57 22.91
N ASN A 181 -0.65 12.98 23.33
CA ASN A 181 -0.23 14.38 23.22
C ASN A 181 -0.13 14.79 21.74
N GLU A 182 0.31 13.89 20.89
CA GLU A 182 0.41 14.05 19.44
C GLU A 182 -0.96 14.37 18.84
N ARG A 183 -2.01 13.63 19.23
CA ARG A 183 -3.38 13.92 18.79
C ARG A 183 -3.81 15.31 19.21
N GLN A 184 -3.71 15.63 20.50
CA GLN A 184 -4.14 16.92 21.03
C GLN A 184 -3.40 18.08 20.36
N ASN A 185 -2.12 17.92 20.06
CA ASN A 185 -1.31 18.91 19.35
C ASN A 185 -1.80 19.10 17.91
N LEU A 186 -2.09 18.01 17.18
CA LEU A 186 -2.64 18.09 15.85
C LEU A 186 -4.03 18.74 15.85
N GLU A 187 -4.90 18.38 16.78
CA GLU A 187 -6.26 18.92 16.87
C GLU A 187 -6.25 20.43 17.16
N LYS A 188 -5.41 20.88 18.11
CA LYS A 188 -5.16 22.32 18.34
C LYS A 188 -4.63 23.01 17.08
N PHE A 189 -3.74 22.37 16.32
CA PHE A 189 -3.29 22.90 15.04
C PHE A 189 -4.44 22.99 14.02
N MET A 190 -5.25 21.96 13.89
CA MET A 190 -6.39 21.90 12.96
C MET A 190 -7.48 22.94 13.29
N GLN A 191 -7.67 23.30 14.55
CA GLN A 191 -8.59 24.38 14.94
C GLN A 191 -8.13 25.77 14.43
N ASN A 192 -6.83 25.93 14.12
CA ASN A 192 -6.23 27.19 13.68
C ASN A 192 -6.00 27.28 12.16
N ILE A 193 -6.33 26.24 11.38
CA ILE A 193 -6.24 26.29 9.91
C ILE A 193 -7.54 26.84 9.29
N SER A 194 -7.45 27.31 8.05
CA SER A 194 -8.61 27.87 7.34
C SER A 194 -9.76 26.85 7.26
N PRO A 195 -11.01 27.23 7.60
CA PRO A 195 -12.18 26.37 7.40
C PRO A 195 -12.43 25.98 5.93
N LYS A 196 -11.78 26.66 4.97
CA LYS A 196 -11.81 26.30 3.55
C LYS A 196 -10.83 25.17 3.19
N SER A 197 -9.94 24.76 4.11
CA SER A 197 -9.04 23.63 3.92
C SER A 197 -9.87 22.35 3.78
N LEU A 198 -9.68 21.64 2.67
CA LEU A 198 -10.36 20.36 2.45
C LEU A 198 -9.88 19.29 3.45
N THR A 199 -8.65 19.42 3.93
CA THR A 199 -8.05 18.58 4.96
C THR A 199 -8.70 18.82 6.31
N TYR A 200 -8.92 20.07 6.70
CA TYR A 200 -9.70 20.40 7.89
C TYR A 200 -11.09 19.75 7.84
N VAL A 201 -11.81 19.95 6.73
CA VAL A 201 -13.18 19.46 6.55
C VAL A 201 -13.24 17.94 6.62
N ASP A 202 -12.34 17.24 5.93
CA ASP A 202 -12.31 15.78 5.95
C ASP A 202 -11.85 15.21 7.30
N TRP A 203 -10.96 15.90 8.03
CA TRP A 203 -10.54 15.52 9.39
C TRP A 203 -11.70 15.64 10.37
N TYR A 204 -12.37 16.79 10.42
CA TYR A 204 -13.48 17.01 11.35
C TYR A 204 -14.69 16.12 11.05
N ARG A 205 -14.97 15.82 9.78
CA ARG A 205 -16.02 14.86 9.41
C ARG A 205 -15.73 13.45 9.94
N ARG A 206 -14.46 13.05 9.98
CA ARG A 206 -14.03 11.77 10.55
C ARG A 206 -14.08 11.77 12.08
N ASN A 207 -13.69 12.89 12.69
CA ASN A 207 -13.43 13.02 14.13
C ASN A 207 -14.32 14.10 14.80
N PRO A 208 -15.65 13.94 14.83
CA PRO A 208 -16.55 15.02 15.27
C PRO A 208 -16.54 15.26 16.80
N VAL A 209 -15.96 14.36 17.61
CA VAL A 209 -16.11 14.32 19.08
C VAL A 209 -14.82 14.73 19.83
N TYR A 210 -13.78 15.18 19.14
CA TYR A 210 -12.51 15.56 19.76
C TYR A 210 -12.35 17.09 19.78
N PRO A 211 -12.80 17.78 20.86
CA PRO A 211 -12.57 19.20 21.09
C PRO A 211 -11.15 19.52 21.60
#